data_AF-A0A2W6TA71-F1
#
_entry.id   AF-A0A2W6TA71-F1
#
_cell.length_a   1.000
_cell.length_b   1.000
_cell.length_c   1.000
_cell.angle_alpha   90.00
_cell.angle_beta   90.00
_cell.angle_gamma   90.00
#
_symmetry.space_group_name_H-M   'P 1'
#
loop_
_entity.id
_entity.type
_entity.pdbx_description
1 polymer ?
#
loop_
_entity_poly.entity_id
_entity_poly.type
_entity_poly.pdbx_seq_one_letter_code
_entity_poly.pdbx_strand_id
1 'polypeptide(L)'
;MDERLPQFLHRPVQILWFDSQEFIVVMSTIFVAVIVGGMIGWALLGVLLLFIPWKRSKPRGFIPHLAWRWGLLKFRNYPGPTQTRFFE
;
A
#
# COMPACT_ATOMS: atom_id res chain seq x y z
N MET A 1 32.79 6.10 17.36
CA MET A 1 31.34 6.35 17.49
C MET A 1 30.67 5.12 16.90
N ASP A 2 30.09 4.24 17.73
CA ASP A 2 29.39 3.07 17.21
C ASP A 2 28.10 3.52 16.54
N GLU A 3 28.06 3.39 15.22
CA GLU A 3 26.93 3.79 14.40
C GLU A 3 25.82 2.75 14.56
N ARG A 4 24.87 3.04 15.45
CA ARG A 4 23.73 2.16 15.75
C ARG A 4 22.68 2.27 14.65
N LEU A 5 22.94 1.61 13.52
CA LEU A 5 21.95 1.54 12.44
C LEU A 5 20.83 0.57 12.86
N PRO A 6 19.55 1.00 12.87
CA PRO A 6 18.45 0.12 13.26
C PRO A 6 18.36 -1.07 12.30
N GLN A 7 18.55 -2.29 12.81
CA GLN A 7 18.50 -3.55 12.03
C GLN A 7 17.18 -3.71 11.25
N PHE A 8 16.11 -3.06 11.71
CA PHE A 8 14.75 -3.19 11.17
C PHE A 8 14.29 -2.01 10.33
N LEU A 9 15.18 -1.12 9.88
CA LEU A 9 14.81 0.02 9.02
C LEU A 9 14.05 -0.41 7.76
N HIS A 10 14.35 -1.60 7.25
CA HIS A 10 13.68 -2.16 6.09
C HIS A 10 12.26 -2.64 6.42
N ARG A 11 11.95 -3.05 7.66
CA ARG A 11 10.69 -3.72 8.04
C ARG A 11 9.50 -2.76 7.95
N PRO A 12 8.32 -3.24 7.51
CA PRO A 12 7.15 -2.39 7.38
C PRO A 12 6.62 -2.07 8.78
N VAL A 13 5.99 -0.92 8.94
CA VAL A 13 5.24 -0.66 10.17
C VAL A 13 4.05 -1.62 10.20
N GLN A 14 4.03 -2.51 11.20
CA GLN A 14 2.96 -3.48 11.41
C GLN A 14 1.99 -2.98 12.48
N ILE A 15 0.70 -3.05 12.18
CA ILE A 15 -0.42 -2.74 13.05
C ILE A 15 -1.30 -4.00 13.05
N LEU A 16 -1.42 -4.69 14.19
CA LEU A 16 -2.33 -5.84 14.34
C LEU A 16 -2.19 -6.87 13.20
N TRP A 17 -0.95 -7.32 12.92
CA TRP A 17 -0.61 -8.26 11.84
C TRP A 17 -0.68 -7.71 10.40
N PHE A 18 -1.24 -6.52 10.21
CA PHE A 18 -1.30 -5.84 8.91
C PHE A 18 -0.15 -4.85 8.76
N ASP A 19 0.44 -4.78 7.57
CA ASP A 19 1.24 -3.62 7.20
C ASP A 19 0.33 -2.37 7.12
N SER A 20 0.89 -1.18 7.38
CA SER A 20 0.17 0.10 7.32
C SER A 20 -0.77 0.26 6.11
N GLN A 21 -0.34 -0.16 4.92
CA GLN A 21 -1.17 -0.11 3.70
C GLN A 21 -2.31 -1.12 3.72
N GLU A 22 -2.06 -2.33 4.22
CA GLU A 22 -3.11 -3.34 4.40
C GLU A 22 -4.16 -2.85 5.39
N PHE A 23 -3.71 -2.24 6.50
CA PHE A 23 -4.60 -1.71 7.52
C PHE A 23 -5.54 -0.64 6.95
N ILE A 24 -5.00 0.33 6.21
CA ILE A 24 -5.80 1.39 5.58
C ILE A 24 -6.83 0.79 4.62
N VAL A 25 -6.43 -0.14 3.76
CA VAL A 25 -7.32 -0.79 2.78
C VAL A 25 -8.42 -1.61 3.48
N VAL A 26 -8.07 -2.35 4.53
CA VAL A 26 -9.03 -3.15 5.32
C VAL A 26 -10.05 -2.23 5.98
N MET A 27 -9.58 -1.20 6.69
CA MET A 27 -10.46 -0.27 7.40
C MET A 27 -11.37 0.50 6.45
N SER A 28 -10.85 1.00 5.33
CA SER A 28 -11.66 1.71 4.34
C SER A 28 -12.69 0.81 3.68
N THR A 29 -12.33 -0.44 3.36
CA THR A 29 -13.24 -1.38 2.70
C THR A 29 -14.36 -1.83 3.65
N ILE A 30 -14.03 -2.15 4.90
CA ILE A 30 -15.05 -2.50 5.91
C ILE A 30 -16.00 -1.33 6.12
N PHE A 31 -15.49 -0.11 6.25
CA PHE A 31 -16.31 1.09 6.40
C PHE A 31 -17.31 1.26 5.25
N VAL A 32 -16.85 1.16 4.00
CA VAL A 32 -17.72 1.23 2.82
C VAL A 32 -18.71 0.06 2.76
N ALA A 33 -18.26 -1.16 3.06
CA ALA A 33 -19.11 -2.36 3.03
C ALA A 33 -20.26 -2.28 4.04
N VAL A 34 -20.02 -1.73 5.23
CA VAL A 34 -21.06 -1.53 6.26
C VAL A 34 -22.09 -0.49 5.82
N ILE A 35 -21.66 0.59 5.16
CA ILE A 35 -22.57 1.64 4.66
C ILE A 35 -23.44 1.11 3.51
N VAL A 36 -22.82 0.44 2.54
CA VAL A 36 -23.53 -0.06 1.35
C VAL A 36 -24.45 -1.23 1.71
N GLY A 37 -23.98 -2.14 2.58
CA GLY A 37 -24.72 -3.33 2.99
C GLY A 37 -25.06 -4.29 1.85
N GLY A 38 -25.91 -5.27 2.16
CA GLY A 38 -26.44 -6.24 1.19
C GLY A 38 -25.37 -7.06 0.47
N MET A 39 -25.70 -7.56 -0.74
CA MET A 39 -24.77 -8.38 -1.54
C MET A 39 -23.51 -7.63 -1.94
N ILE A 40 -23.59 -6.31 -2.15
CA ILE A 40 -22.44 -5.49 -2.55
C ILE A 40 -21.44 -5.38 -1.40
N GLY A 41 -21.90 -5.15 -0.16
CA GLY A 41 -21.03 -5.16 1.02
C GLY A 41 -20.32 -6.51 1.20
N TRP A 42 -21.06 -7.61 1.05
CA TRP A 42 -20.46 -8.96 1.10
C TRP A 42 -19.46 -9.22 -0.03
N ALA A 43 -19.76 -8.76 -1.25
CA ALA A 43 -18.84 -8.87 -2.38
C ALA A 43 -17.54 -8.09 -2.12
N LEU A 44 -17.61 -6.88 -1.56
CA LEU A 44 -16.45 -6.09 -1.17
C LEU A 44 -15.57 -6.81 -0.14
N LEU A 45 -16.19 -7.44 0.86
CA LEU A 45 -15.47 -8.27 1.83
C LEU A 45 -14.83 -9.51 1.17
N GLY A 46 -15.53 -10.16 0.25
CA GLY A 46 -14.98 -11.29 -0.52
C GLY A 46 -13.76 -10.88 -1.34
N VAL A 47 -13.83 -9.75 -2.04
CA VAL A 47 -12.70 -9.17 -2.79
C VAL A 47 -11.56 -8.83 -1.85
N LEU A 48 -11.84 -8.24 -0.68
CA LEU A 48 -10.81 -7.90 0.31
C LEU A 48 -10.03 -9.14 0.79
N LEU A 49 -10.72 -10.25 1.06
CA LEU A 49 -10.10 -11.50 1.49
C LEU A 49 -9.18 -12.10 0.42
N LEU A 50 -9.51 -11.93 -0.86
CA LEU A 50 -8.64 -12.34 -1.97
C LEU A 50 -7.50 -11.35 -2.23
N PHE A 51 -7.75 -10.06 -1.98
CA PHE A 51 -6.79 -8.99 -2.21
C PHE A 51 -5.61 -9.06 -1.23
N ILE A 52 -5.84 -9.36 0.05
CA ILE A 52 -4.78 -9.43 1.08
C ILE A 52 -3.66 -10.43 0.72
N PRO A 53 -3.93 -11.73 0.44
CA PRO A 53 -2.87 -12.67 0.08
C PRO A 53 -2.19 -12.29 -1.24
N TRP A 54 -2.95 -11.77 -2.21
CA TRP A 54 -2.38 -11.24 -3.45
C TRP A 54 -1.42 -10.08 -3.20
N LYS A 55 -1.79 -9.09 -2.37
CA LYS A 55 -0.91 -7.96 -2.01
C LYS A 55 0.33 -8.45 -1.27
N ARG A 56 0.20 -9.43 -0.38
CA ARG A 56 1.32 -10.01 0.36
C ARG A 56 2.34 -10.74 -0.52
N SER A 57 1.95 -11.16 -1.73
CA SER A 57 2.89 -11.70 -2.74
C SER A 57 3.75 -10.63 -3.40
N LYS A 58 3.44 -9.33 -3.22
CA LYS A 58 4.13 -8.22 -3.87
C LYS A 58 5.20 -7.61 -2.95
N PRO A 59 6.26 -7.00 -3.52
CA PRO A 59 7.28 -6.31 -2.74
C PRO A 59 6.70 -5.12 -1.97
N ARG A 60 7.46 -4.65 -0.98
CA ARG A 60 7.10 -3.47 -0.20
C ARG A 60 6.91 -2.26 -1.09
N GLY A 61 5.96 -1.41 -0.70
CA GLY A 61 5.68 -0.18 -1.44
C GLY A 61 5.03 -0.41 -2.80
N PHE A 62 4.59 -1.62 -3.14
CA PHE A 62 3.95 -1.92 -4.42
C PHE A 62 2.77 -0.97 -4.73
N ILE A 63 1.86 -0.75 -3.78
CA ILE A 63 0.70 0.13 -3.97
C ILE A 63 1.12 1.58 -4.29
N PRO A 64 1.96 2.26 -3.49
CA PRO A 64 2.34 3.63 -3.79
C PRO A 64 3.24 3.75 -5.03
N HIS A 65 4.02 2.72 -5.38
CA HIS A 65 4.76 2.70 -6.66
C HIS A 65 3.82 2.52 -7.87
N LEU A 66 2.77 1.72 -7.74
CA LEU A 66 1.75 1.58 -8.77
C LEU A 66 1.00 2.91 -8.95
N ALA A 67 0.66 3.57 -7.85
CA ALA A 67 0.05 4.89 -7.88
C ALA A 67 1.00 5.95 -8.48
N TRP A 68 2.31 5.89 -8.18
CA TRP A 68 3.30 6.74 -8.83
C TRP A 68 3.39 6.48 -10.33
N ARG A 69 3.38 5.21 -10.76
CA ARG A 69 3.40 4.82 -12.18
C ARG A 69 2.19 5.36 -12.94
N TRP A 70 1.03 5.43 -12.30
CA TRP A 70 -0.19 6.02 -12.86
C TRP A 70 -0.29 7.54 -12.68
N GLY A 71 0.69 8.19 -12.06
CA GLY A 71 0.72 9.64 -11.84
C GLY A 71 -0.18 10.14 -10.69
N LEU A 72 -0.74 9.24 -9.89
CA LEU A 72 -1.60 9.57 -8.73
C LEU A 72 -0.79 10.02 -7.51
N LEU A 73 0.49 9.65 -7.44
CA LEU A 73 1.38 9.99 -6.34
C LEU A 73 2.71 10.52 -6.90
N LYS A 74 3.25 11.58 -6.27
CA LYS A 74 4.63 12.06 -6.50
C LYS A 74 5.44 11.83 -5.24
N PHE A 75 6.53 11.09 -5.36
CA PHE A 75 7.49 10.96 -4.27
C PHE A 75 8.45 12.15 -4.30
N ARG A 76 8.81 12.66 -3.11
CA ARG A 76 9.79 13.76 -3.00
C ARG A 76 11.14 13.28 -3.54
N ASN A 77 11.78 14.09 -4.37
CA ASN A 77 13.06 13.80 -5.02
C ASN A 77 13.05 12.56 -5.94
N TYR A 78 11.86 12.15 -6.39
CA TYR A 78 11.72 11.05 -7.33
C TYR A 78 11.34 11.63 -8.69
N PRO A 79 11.93 11.13 -9.79
CA PRO A 79 11.57 11.60 -11.12
C PRO A 79 10.09 11.35 -11.40
N GLY A 80 9.52 12.11 -12.32
CA GLY A 80 8.17 11.83 -12.82
C GLY A 80 8.13 10.48 -13.56
N PRO A 81 6.99 9.78 -13.56
CA PRO A 81 6.84 8.49 -14.24
C PRO A 81 7.02 8.57 -15.77
N THR A 82 6.92 9.78 -16.35
CA THR A 82 7.07 10.06 -17.78
C THR A 82 8.32 10.87 -18.11
N GLN A 83 9.23 11.05 -17.16
CA GLN A 83 10.40 11.91 -17.34
C GLN A 83 11.46 11.20 -18.18
N THR A 84 11.84 11.82 -19.30
CA THR A 84 12.80 11.25 -20.28
C THR A 84 14.15 11.95 -20.28
N ARG A 85 14.29 13.06 -19.52
CA ARG A 85 15.54 13.81 -19.39
C ARG A 85 16.01 13.78 -17.95
N PHE A 86 17.24 13.33 -17.77
CA PHE A 86 17.96 13.32 -16.50
C PHE A 86 19.24 14.14 -16.71
N PHE A 87 19.55 15.04 -15.78
CA PHE A 87 20.81 15.78 -15.78
C PHE A 87 21.84 14.93 -15.01
N GLU A 88 23.03 14.78 -15.58
CA GLU A 88 24.20 14.16 -14.92
C GLU A 88 24.91 15.16 -14.00
#